data_AF-A0A2D4KUI8-F1
#
_entry.id   AF-A0A2D4KUI8-F1
#
_cell.length_a   1.000
_cell.length_b   1.000
_cell.length_c   1.000
_cell.angle_alpha   90.00
_cell.angle_beta   90.00
_cell.angle_gamma   90.00
#
_symmetry.space_group_name_H-M   'P 1'
#
loop_
_entity.id
_entity.type
_entity.pdbx_description
1 polymer ?
#
loop_
_entity_poly.entity_id
_entity_poly.type
_entity_poly.pdbx_seq_one_letter_code
_entity_poly.pdbx_strand_id
1 'polypeptide(L)'
;LLQEVVYLVSQGADPDEIGLMNIDEQLPVLEYPQPDLDIIKELTSPRLIKSHLPYRFLPSDLHSGESKIIYMARNPKDLVVSYYQFHRSLRTMSYRGTFQEFCRRFMNDKLGYGSWFEHVQEFWQHRMDSNVLFLKYEDMHKVIIQA
;
A
#
# COMPACT_ATOMS: atom_id res chain seq x y z
N LEU A 1 2.01 8.54 -4.87
CA LEU A 1 1.20 8.28 -6.08
C LEU A 1 -0.20 7.71 -5.82
N LEU A 2 -0.42 6.40 -5.57
CA LEU A 2 -1.81 5.89 -5.40
C LEU A 2 -2.57 6.65 -4.31
N GLN A 3 -1.94 6.79 -3.14
CA GLN A 3 -2.48 7.54 -2.01
C GLN A 3 -2.84 8.98 -2.37
N GLU A 4 -2.00 9.67 -3.14
CA GLU A 4 -2.23 11.05 -3.60
C GLU A 4 -3.43 11.13 -4.54
N VAL A 5 -3.49 10.22 -5.51
CA VAL A 5 -4.62 10.15 -6.45
C VAL A 5 -5.92 9.89 -5.70
N VAL A 6 -5.95 8.92 -4.78
CA VAL A 6 -7.14 8.61 -3.98
C VAL A 6 -7.55 9.80 -3.11
N TYR A 7 -6.58 10.47 -2.49
CA TYR A 7 -6.85 11.67 -1.70
C TYR A 7 -7.46 12.79 -2.55
N LEU A 8 -6.82 13.15 -3.67
CA LEU A 8 -7.32 14.17 -4.61
C LEU A 8 -8.75 13.88 -5.06
N VAL A 9 -9.00 12.65 -5.52
CA VAL A 9 -10.32 12.22 -5.98
C VAL A 9 -11.34 12.26 -4.83
N SER A 10 -10.96 11.92 -3.60
CA SER A 10 -11.87 11.94 -2.45
C SER A 10 -12.24 13.36 -2.00
N GLN A 11 -11.33 14.32 -2.16
CA GLN A 11 -11.54 15.71 -1.75
C GLN A 11 -12.12 16.57 -2.88
N GLY A 12 -12.10 16.08 -4.13
CA GLY A 12 -12.38 16.91 -5.30
C GLY A 12 -11.38 18.06 -5.47
N ALA A 13 -10.16 17.88 -4.96
CA ALA A 13 -9.12 18.90 -4.93
C ALA A 13 -8.34 18.97 -6.26
N ASP A 14 -7.84 20.16 -6.58
CA ASP A 14 -6.99 20.38 -7.75
C ASP A 14 -5.57 19.80 -7.49
N PRO A 15 -5.01 18.98 -8.41
CA PRO A 15 -3.64 18.49 -8.32
C PRO A 15 -2.59 19.59 -8.05
N ASP A 16 -2.82 20.81 -8.54
CA ASP A 16 -1.89 21.93 -8.41
C ASP A 16 -1.89 22.54 -6.99
N GLU A 17 -2.94 22.30 -6.19
CA GLU A 17 -3.04 22.79 -4.80
C GLU A 17 -2.29 21.91 -3.79
N ILE A 18 -1.91 20.68 -4.15
CA ILE A 18 -1.32 19.69 -3.23
C ILE A 18 0.21 19.69 -3.22
N GLY A 19 0.87 20.43 -4.12
CA GLY A 19 2.32 20.40 -4.39
C GLY A 19 3.29 20.61 -3.21
N LEU A 20 2.79 20.77 -1.98
CA LEU A 20 3.55 20.98 -0.75
C LEU A 20 3.21 20.01 0.40
N MET A 21 2.18 19.17 0.29
CA MET A 21 1.78 18.29 1.39
C MET A 21 2.47 16.93 1.33
N ASN A 22 3.20 16.57 2.40
CA ASN A 22 3.70 15.21 2.59
C ASN A 22 2.52 14.29 2.96
N ILE A 23 1.86 13.71 1.96
CA ILE A 23 0.63 12.94 2.19
C ILE A 23 0.85 11.71 3.09
N ASP A 24 2.08 11.19 3.14
CA ASP A 24 2.46 10.08 4.03
C ASP A 24 2.31 10.45 5.52
N GLU A 25 2.31 11.75 5.86
CA GLU A 25 2.04 12.24 7.23
C GLU A 25 0.54 12.42 7.52
N GLN A 26 -0.31 12.41 6.49
CA GLN A 26 -1.73 12.74 6.64
C GLN A 26 -2.64 11.53 6.80
N LEU A 27 -2.21 10.35 6.34
CA LEU A 27 -3.03 9.14 6.45
C LEU A 27 -2.50 8.21 7.54
N PRO A 28 -3.36 7.75 8.46
CA PRO A 28 -2.98 6.74 9.43
C PRO A 28 -2.60 5.43 8.72
N VAL A 29 -1.56 4.78 9.23
CA VAL A 29 -1.13 3.45 8.79
C VAL A 29 -1.67 2.43 9.79
N LEU A 30 -2.50 1.50 9.32
CA LEU A 30 -3.25 0.57 10.17
C LEU A 30 -2.34 -0.30 11.06
N GLU A 31 -1.20 -0.72 10.53
CA GLU A 31 -0.24 -1.58 11.25
C GLU A 31 0.74 -0.83 12.16
N TYR A 32 0.69 0.51 12.21
CA TYR A 32 1.56 1.28 13.08
C TYR A 32 0.95 1.44 14.47
N PRO A 33 1.79 1.47 15.53
CA PRO A 33 1.31 1.63 16.90
C PRO A 33 0.74 3.03 17.17
N GLN A 34 0.96 3.98 16.26
CA GLN A 34 0.47 5.35 16.34
C GLN A 34 0.04 5.83 14.94
N PRO A 35 -1.11 6.54 14.82
CA PRO A 35 -2.09 6.76 15.88
C PRO A 35 -2.78 5.44 16.29
N ASP A 36 -3.21 5.35 17.55
CA ASP A 36 -3.95 4.17 18.05
C ASP A 36 -5.21 3.91 17.20
N LEU A 37 -5.64 2.64 17.11
CA LEU A 37 -6.87 2.25 16.43
C LEU A 37 -8.08 3.03 16.94
N ASP A 38 -8.13 3.37 18.22
CA ASP A 38 -9.21 4.18 18.78
C ASP A 38 -9.21 5.60 18.21
N ILE A 39 -8.04 6.20 17.97
CA ILE A 39 -7.96 7.50 17.29
C ILE A 39 -8.44 7.38 15.83
N ILE A 40 -8.08 6.29 15.15
CA ILE A 40 -8.54 6.02 13.77
C ILE A 40 -10.07 5.87 13.72
N LYS A 41 -10.69 5.27 14.75
CA LYS A 41 -12.15 5.14 14.84
C LYS A 41 -12.85 6.48 14.96
N GLU A 42 -12.26 7.43 15.70
CA GLU A 42 -12.80 8.78 15.92
C GLU A 42 -12.64 9.72 14.71
N LEU A 43 -11.89 9.33 13.67
CA LEU A 43 -11.76 10.14 12.46
C LEU A 43 -13.11 10.33 11.75
N THR A 44 -13.38 11.55 11.30
CA THR A 44 -14.58 11.87 10.53
C THR A 44 -14.57 11.16 9.17
N SER A 45 -15.75 10.76 8.71
CA SER A 45 -15.88 10.16 7.37
C SER A 45 -15.87 11.25 6.28
N PRO A 46 -15.28 10.97 5.09
CA PRO A 46 -14.64 9.71 4.69
C PRO A 46 -13.22 9.53 5.27
N ARG A 47 -12.93 8.34 5.79
CA ARG A 47 -11.61 7.97 6.32
C ARG A 47 -10.76 7.32 5.24
N LEU A 48 -9.56 7.84 5.03
CA LEU A 48 -8.55 7.22 4.19
C LEU A 48 -7.48 6.58 5.07
N ILE A 49 -7.29 5.27 4.95
CA ILE A 49 -6.39 4.49 5.79
C ILE A 49 -5.43 3.73 4.88
N LYS A 50 -4.14 3.76 5.20
CA LYS A 50 -3.10 3.01 4.49
C LYS A 50 -2.81 1.70 5.21
N SER A 51 -2.57 0.63 4.47
CA SER A 51 -2.05 -0.61 5.05
C SER A 51 -1.27 -1.45 4.04
N HIS A 52 -0.30 -2.21 4.54
CA HIS A 52 0.38 -3.28 3.81
C HIS A 52 0.07 -4.68 4.37
N LEU A 53 -0.98 -4.80 5.19
CA LEU A 53 -1.37 -6.09 5.74
C LEU A 53 -1.93 -7.02 4.63
N PRO A 54 -1.61 -8.33 4.70
CA PRO A 54 -2.33 -9.36 3.94
C PRO A 54 -3.85 -9.27 4.17
N TYR A 55 -4.64 -9.67 3.17
CA TYR A 55 -6.10 -9.52 3.18
C TYR A 55 -6.73 -10.17 4.40
N ARG A 56 -6.24 -11.35 4.79
CA ARG A 56 -6.70 -12.11 5.96
C ARG A 56 -6.48 -11.41 7.31
N PHE A 57 -5.59 -10.42 7.38
CA PHE A 57 -5.31 -9.65 8.61
C PHE A 57 -6.02 -8.30 8.63
N LEU A 58 -6.81 -7.98 7.59
CA LEU A 58 -7.66 -6.79 7.62
C LEU A 58 -8.84 -6.97 8.59
N PRO A 59 -9.34 -5.88 9.19
CA PRO A 59 -10.59 -5.87 9.96
C PRO A 59 -11.76 -6.54 9.23
N SER A 60 -12.62 -7.25 9.95
CA SER A 60 -13.77 -7.97 9.40
C SER A 60 -14.73 -7.08 8.59
N ASP A 61 -14.85 -5.82 8.96
CA ASP A 61 -15.75 -4.85 8.30
C ASP A 61 -15.29 -4.51 6.86
N LEU A 62 -14.01 -4.78 6.54
CA LEU A 62 -13.48 -4.67 5.18
C LEU A 62 -13.83 -5.91 4.34
N HIS A 63 -14.07 -7.06 4.99
CA HIS A 63 -14.52 -8.29 4.33
C HIS A 63 -16.03 -8.30 4.08
N SER A 64 -16.81 -7.56 4.87
CA SER A 64 -18.28 -7.52 4.75
C SER A 64 -18.80 -6.69 3.57
N GLY A 65 -17.96 -5.86 2.95
CA GLY A 65 -18.34 -5.00 1.83
C GLY A 65 -18.73 -3.57 2.21
N GLU A 66 -18.79 -3.25 3.51
CA GLU A 66 -19.18 -1.92 4.01
C GLU A 66 -18.12 -0.84 3.72
N SER A 67 -16.86 -1.24 3.58
CA SER A 67 -15.73 -0.35 3.28
C SER A 67 -15.07 -0.71 1.96
N LYS A 68 -14.58 0.31 1.23
CA LYS A 68 -13.90 0.14 -0.07
C LYS A 68 -12.41 -0.15 0.13
N ILE A 69 -11.88 -1.07 -0.65
CA ILE A 69 -10.47 -1.47 -0.69
C ILE A 69 -9.90 -1.15 -2.07
N ILE A 70 -8.78 -0.45 -2.12
CA ILE A 70 -7.99 -0.28 -3.34
C ILE A 70 -6.66 -0.98 -3.13
N TYR A 71 -6.42 -2.07 -3.84
CA TYR A 71 -5.20 -2.86 -3.75
C TYR A 71 -4.33 -2.63 -4.97
N MET A 72 -3.02 -2.47 -4.78
CA MET A 72 -2.06 -2.30 -5.88
C MET A 72 -1.03 -3.42 -5.88
N ALA A 73 -1.03 -4.22 -6.94
CA ALA A 73 0.03 -5.16 -7.24
C ALA A 73 1.11 -4.50 -8.12
N ARG A 74 2.33 -5.02 -8.03
CA ARG A 74 3.47 -4.63 -8.89
C ARG A 74 4.28 -5.88 -9.23
N ASN A 75 4.91 -5.91 -10.39
CA ASN A 75 5.84 -6.97 -10.77
C ASN A 75 6.86 -7.23 -9.64
N PRO A 76 7.00 -8.48 -9.16
CA PRO A 76 7.84 -8.78 -8.01
C PRO A 76 9.32 -8.47 -8.25
N LYS A 77 9.78 -8.54 -9.52
CA LYS A 77 11.16 -8.22 -9.90
C LYS A 77 11.49 -6.75 -9.71
N ASP A 78 10.55 -5.87 -10.05
CA ASP A 78 10.72 -4.43 -9.88
C ASP A 78 10.46 -4.03 -8.42
N LEU A 79 9.50 -4.69 -7.77
CA LEU A 79 9.18 -4.46 -6.36
C LEU A 79 10.36 -4.79 -5.45
N VAL A 80 11.05 -5.93 -5.64
CA VAL A 80 12.16 -6.32 -4.77
C VAL A 80 13.36 -5.37 -4.86
N VAL A 81 13.60 -4.78 -6.04
CA VAL A 81 14.61 -3.73 -6.23
C VAL A 81 14.24 -2.49 -5.42
N SER A 82 12.98 -2.03 -5.56
CA SER A 82 12.46 -0.89 -4.78
C SER A 82 12.55 -1.15 -3.27
N TYR A 83 12.20 -2.36 -2.84
CA TYR A 83 12.16 -2.73 -1.43
C TYR A 83 13.55 -2.83 -0.81
N TYR A 84 14.54 -3.30 -1.59
CA TYR A 84 15.94 -3.30 -1.21
C TYR A 84 16.47 -1.88 -1.00
N GLN A 85 16.19 -0.96 -1.93
CA GLN A 85 16.64 0.43 -1.79
C GLN A 85 15.97 1.13 -0.60
N PHE A 86 14.68 0.89 -0.39
CA PHE A 86 13.94 1.39 0.78
C PHE A 86 14.56 0.94 2.11
N HIS A 87 14.91 -0.36 2.23
CA HIS A 87 15.58 -0.89 3.42
C HIS A 87 16.97 -0.28 3.67
N ARG A 88 17.63 0.20 2.62
CA ARG A 88 18.94 0.85 2.72
C ARG A 88 18.83 2.34 3.05
N SER A 89 17.79 3.01 2.59
CA SER A 89 17.57 4.44 2.82
C SER A 89 16.97 4.74 4.19
N LEU A 90 16.14 3.84 4.72
CA LEU A 90 15.57 4.00 6.06
C LEU A 90 16.63 3.85 7.15
N ARG A 91 16.86 4.92 7.91
CA ARG A 91 17.81 4.92 9.04
C ARG A 91 17.46 3.85 10.09
N THR A 92 16.17 3.60 10.31
CA THR A 92 15.67 2.60 11.27
C THR A 92 15.95 1.16 10.83
N MET A 93 16.03 0.90 9.53
CA MET A 93 16.24 -0.45 8.98
C MET A 93 17.71 -0.69 8.63
N SER A 94 18.40 0.33 8.11
CA SER A 94 19.84 0.37 7.82
C SER A 94 20.41 -0.93 7.26
N TYR A 95 19.71 -1.56 6.29
CA TYR A 95 20.14 -2.86 5.77
C TYR A 95 21.49 -2.75 5.06
N ARG A 96 22.44 -3.60 5.43
CA ARG A 96 23.82 -3.59 4.88
C ARG A 96 24.16 -4.81 4.01
N GLY A 97 23.21 -5.72 3.81
CA GLY A 97 23.43 -6.90 2.98
C GLY A 97 23.44 -6.60 1.48
N THR A 98 23.88 -7.59 0.70
CA THR A 98 23.88 -7.50 -0.77
C THR A 98 22.45 -7.64 -1.31
N PHE A 99 22.23 -7.16 -2.53
CA PHE A 99 20.95 -7.35 -3.21
C PHE A 99 20.60 -8.84 -3.40
N GLN A 100 21.58 -9.68 -3.71
CA GLN A 100 21.37 -11.12 -3.86
C GLN A 100 20.87 -11.76 -2.57
N GLU A 101 21.42 -11.37 -1.42
CA GLU A 101 20.95 -11.86 -0.12
C GLU A 101 19.54 -11.36 0.19
N PHE A 102 19.24 -10.11 -0.15
CA PHE A 102 17.90 -9.58 -0.02
C PHE A 102 16.88 -10.34 -0.87
N CYS A 103 17.21 -10.68 -2.12
CA CYS A 103 16.38 -11.52 -2.98
C CYS A 103 16.15 -12.91 -2.39
N ARG A 104 17.18 -13.54 -1.80
CA ARG A 104 16.99 -14.82 -1.09
C ARG A 104 16.01 -14.66 0.07
N ARG A 105 16.14 -13.61 0.87
CA ARG A 105 15.20 -13.34 1.97
C ARG A 105 13.78 -13.10 1.47
N PHE A 106 13.61 -12.36 0.37
CA PHE A 106 12.31 -12.13 -0.27
C PHE A 106 11.67 -13.44 -0.73
N MET A 107 12.43 -14.31 -1.41
CA MET A 107 11.93 -15.59 -1.92
C MET A 107 11.66 -16.65 -0.83
N ASN A 108 12.19 -16.47 0.37
CA ASN A 108 12.00 -17.38 1.52
C ASN A 108 11.10 -16.76 2.60
N ASP A 109 10.31 -15.75 2.25
CA ASP A 109 9.34 -15.08 3.12
C ASP A 109 9.94 -14.53 4.42
N LYS A 110 11.20 -14.04 4.35
CA LYS A 110 11.97 -13.49 5.48
C LYS A 110 12.00 -11.95 5.52
N LEU A 111 11.07 -11.31 4.82
CA LEU A 111 10.87 -9.86 4.82
C LEU A 111 9.50 -9.52 5.43
N GLY A 112 9.25 -8.22 5.64
CA GLY A 112 8.00 -7.75 6.21
C GLY A 112 6.79 -8.18 5.37
N TYR A 113 5.64 -8.35 6.03
CA TYR A 113 4.35 -8.68 5.42
C TYR A 113 4.27 -10.05 4.72
N GLY A 114 5.30 -10.90 4.84
CA GLY A 114 5.27 -12.30 4.42
C GLY A 114 5.54 -12.52 2.94
N SER A 115 4.95 -13.59 2.38
CA SER A 115 5.17 -13.96 0.99
C SER A 115 4.47 -12.99 0.04
N TRP A 116 5.21 -12.41 -0.90
CA TRP A 116 4.62 -11.56 -1.95
C TRP A 116 3.57 -12.34 -2.77
N PHE A 117 3.84 -13.62 -3.06
CA PHE A 117 2.95 -14.44 -3.88
C PHE A 117 1.62 -14.70 -3.18
N GLU A 118 1.66 -15.13 -1.92
CA GLU A 118 0.45 -15.33 -1.10
C GLU A 118 -0.29 -14.01 -0.94
N HIS A 119 0.43 -12.93 -0.63
CA HIS A 119 -0.18 -11.62 -0.43
C HIS A 119 -0.93 -11.14 -1.68
N VAL A 120 -0.35 -11.24 -2.87
CA VAL A 120 -1.04 -10.85 -4.11
C VAL A 120 -2.18 -11.82 -4.44
N GLN A 121 -1.98 -13.12 -4.20
CA GLN A 121 -2.99 -14.15 -4.47
C GLN A 121 -4.24 -13.96 -3.62
N GLU A 122 -4.10 -13.63 -2.33
CA GLU A 122 -5.22 -13.33 -1.44
C GLU A 122 -6.09 -12.20 -2.02
N PHE A 123 -5.51 -11.04 -2.32
CA PHE A 123 -6.27 -9.93 -2.92
C PHE A 123 -6.79 -10.26 -4.33
N TRP A 124 -6.08 -11.07 -5.11
CA TRP A 124 -6.52 -11.49 -6.44
C TRP A 124 -7.77 -12.37 -6.39
N GLN A 125 -7.93 -13.22 -5.36
CA GLN A 125 -9.14 -14.02 -5.15
C GLN A 125 -10.37 -13.14 -4.93
N HIS A 126 -10.18 -12.02 -4.22
CA HIS A 126 -11.23 -11.04 -3.88
C HIS A 126 -11.40 -9.91 -4.90
N ARG A 127 -10.67 -9.93 -6.01
CA ARG A 127 -10.66 -8.81 -6.99
C ARG A 127 -12.02 -8.52 -7.65
N MET A 128 -12.95 -9.48 -7.60
CA MET A 128 -14.28 -9.36 -8.19
C MET A 128 -15.34 -8.97 -7.15
N ASP A 129 -14.94 -8.84 -5.88
CA ASP A 129 -15.83 -8.37 -4.81
C ASP A 129 -16.19 -6.91 -5.08
N SER A 130 -17.44 -6.54 -4.78
CA SER A 130 -17.99 -5.23 -5.15
C SER A 130 -17.28 -4.05 -4.49
N ASN A 131 -16.58 -4.29 -3.38
CA ASN A 131 -15.85 -3.29 -2.62
C ASN A 131 -14.33 -3.30 -2.89
N VAL A 132 -13.82 -4.17 -3.77
CA VAL A 132 -12.38 -4.29 -4.05
C VAL A 132 -12.05 -3.78 -5.45
N LEU A 133 -11.14 -2.80 -5.52
CA LEU A 133 -10.50 -2.38 -6.77
C LEU A 133 -9.06 -2.90 -6.80
N PHE A 134 -8.79 -3.89 -7.66
CA PHE A 134 -7.45 -4.43 -7.87
C PHE A 134 -6.75 -3.69 -9.02
N LEU A 135 -5.65 -3.02 -8.72
CA LEU A 135 -4.84 -2.26 -9.66
C LEU A 135 -3.47 -2.91 -9.86
N LYS A 136 -2.85 -2.63 -11.01
CA LYS A 136 -1.46 -2.94 -11.29
C LYS A 136 -0.68 -1.65 -11.47
N TYR A 137 0.44 -1.53 -10.77
CA TYR A 137 1.33 -0.38 -10.84
C TYR A 137 1.75 -0.06 -12.28
N GLU A 138 2.03 -1.08 -13.08
CA GLU A 138 2.48 -0.95 -14.46
C GLU A 138 1.43 -0.29 -15.36
N ASP A 139 0.15 -0.49 -15.06
CA ASP A 139 -0.93 0.10 -15.87
C ASP A 139 -1.14 1.58 -15.54
N MET A 140 -0.82 2.02 -14.31
CA MET A 140 -0.81 3.45 -13.97
C MET A 140 0.27 4.23 -14.73
N HIS A 141 1.43 3.62 -14.97
CA HIS A 141 2.51 4.27 -15.71
C HIS A 141 2.25 4.37 -17.22
N LYS A 142 1.52 3.42 -17.79
CA LYS A 142 1.16 3.47 -19.22
C LYS A 142 0.22 4.62 -19.55
N VAL A 143 -0.71 4.93 -18.64
CA VAL A 143 -1.67 6.04 -18.82
C VAL A 143 -0.96 7.39 -18.85
N ILE A 144 0.16 7.55 -18.12
CA ILE A 144 0.91 8.82 -18.04
C ILE A 144 1.75 9.08 -19.30
N ILE A 145 2.13 8.05 -20.07
CA ILE A 145 2.97 8.19 -21.28
C ILE A 145 2.13 8.40 -22.56
N GLN A 146 0.81 8.24 -22.47
CA GLN A 146 -0.11 8.36 -23.61
C GLN A 146 -0.96 9.64 -23.60
N ALA A 147 -0.72 10.55 -22.65
CA ALA A 147 -1.29 11.90 -22.60
C ALA A 147 -0.23 12.94 -22.97
#